data_AF-A0A7W0N391-F1
#
_entry.id   AF-A0A7W0N391-F1
#
_cell.length_a   1.000
_cell.length_b   1.000
_cell.length_c   1.000
_cell.angle_alpha   90.00
_cell.angle_beta   90.00
_cell.angle_gamma   90.00
#
_symmetry.space_group_name_H-M   'P 1'
#
loop_
_entity.id
_entity.type
_entity.pdbx_description
1 polymer ?
#
loop_
_entity_poly.entity_id
_entity_poly.type
_entity_poly.pdbx_seq_one_letter_code
_entity_poly.pdbx_strand_id
1 'polypeptide(L)'
;MLVFLVRHAHSDPGDPDDLRPLSARGRDEARALAERLARHPTPPRFVLSSPLLRATETAEAIAEAGSAELQIDETLAPGTTLERLADAVAGAGGPVAAVCHQPDCSEIALELTGNDPGFPPGGVAELSMDV
;
A
#
# COMPACT_ATOMS: atom_id res chain seq x y z
N MET A 1 -6.37 -6.41 13.62
CA MET A 1 -6.65 -5.30 12.68
C MET A 1 -6.55 -5.80 11.24
N LEU A 2 -7.44 -5.34 10.35
CA LEU A 2 -7.38 -5.67 8.91
C LEU A 2 -6.44 -4.68 8.20
N VAL A 3 -5.43 -5.20 7.49
CA VAL A 3 -4.46 -4.42 6.72
C VAL A 3 -4.46 -4.89 5.27
N PHE A 4 -4.69 -3.97 4.33
CA PHE A 4 -4.49 -4.18 2.90
C PHE A 4 -3.05 -3.78 2.57
N LEU A 5 -2.15 -4.76 2.53
CA LEU A 5 -0.77 -4.53 2.12
C LEU A 5 -0.72 -4.40 0.60
N VAL A 6 -0.33 -3.24 0.09
CA VAL A 6 -0.38 -2.88 -1.32
C VAL A 6 1.03 -2.62 -1.82
N ARG A 7 1.41 -3.18 -2.97
CA ARG A 7 2.56 -2.68 -3.73
C ARG A 7 2.10 -1.54 -4.63
N HIS A 8 2.87 -0.46 -4.71
CA HIS A 8 2.60 0.63 -5.65
C HIS A 8 2.37 0.13 -7.10
N ALA A 9 1.58 0.87 -7.89
CA ALA A 9 1.28 0.54 -9.28
C ALA A 9 2.47 0.81 -10.24
N HIS A 10 2.35 0.45 -11.52
CA HIS A 10 3.45 0.61 -12.47
C HIS A 10 3.92 2.07 -12.60
N SER A 11 5.21 2.30 -12.38
CA SER A 11 5.84 3.62 -12.55
C SER A 11 6.66 3.73 -13.83
N ASP A 12 6.71 4.96 -14.37
CA ASP A 12 7.66 5.33 -15.41
C ASP A 12 9.07 5.53 -14.81
N PRO A 13 10.11 5.60 -15.66
CA PRO A 13 11.43 6.08 -15.25
C PRO A 13 11.37 7.54 -14.76
N GLY A 14 12.36 7.93 -13.99
CA GLY A 14 12.45 9.23 -13.33
C GLY A 14 13.77 9.32 -12.59
N ASP A 15 14.30 10.54 -12.49
CA ASP A 15 15.56 10.83 -11.83
C ASP A 15 15.39 12.14 -11.03
N PRO A 16 15.55 12.11 -9.70
CA PRO A 16 15.87 10.94 -8.84
C PRO A 16 14.77 9.84 -8.78
N ASP A 17 15.14 8.63 -8.34
CA ASP A 17 14.23 7.45 -8.32
C ASP A 17 12.96 7.67 -7.47
N ASP A 18 13.08 8.43 -6.39
CA ASP A 18 11.99 8.76 -5.48
C ASP A 18 10.90 9.62 -6.14
N LEU A 19 11.25 10.38 -7.20
CA LEU A 19 10.34 11.20 -8.00
C LEU A 19 9.80 10.49 -9.24
N ARG A 20 9.98 9.17 -9.36
CA ARG A 20 9.37 8.38 -10.44
C ARG A 20 7.85 8.40 -10.33
N PRO A 21 7.12 8.94 -11.32
CA PRO A 21 5.67 8.97 -11.29
C PRO A 21 5.09 7.62 -11.73
N LEU A 22 3.81 7.39 -11.44
CA LEU A 22 3.02 6.37 -12.08
C LEU A 22 2.96 6.60 -13.59
N SER A 23 3.13 5.52 -14.33
CA SER A 23 2.85 5.48 -15.76
C SER A 23 1.35 5.65 -16.03
N ALA A 24 0.97 5.93 -17.28
CA ALA A 24 -0.45 5.95 -17.66
C ALA A 24 -1.16 4.65 -17.27
N ARG A 25 -0.52 3.50 -17.53
CA ARG A 25 -1.00 2.18 -17.12
C ARG A 25 -1.10 2.07 -15.60
N GLY A 26 -0.10 2.56 -14.87
CA GLY A 26 -0.08 2.53 -13.41
C GLY A 26 -1.21 3.32 -12.77
N ARG A 27 -1.58 4.47 -13.34
CA ARG A 27 -2.73 5.26 -12.88
C ARG A 27 -4.05 4.50 -13.07
N ASP A 28 -4.20 3.76 -14.18
CA ASP A 28 -5.38 2.93 -14.42
C ASP A 28 -5.43 1.72 -13.46
N GLU A 29 -4.29 1.08 -13.20
CA GLU A 29 -4.18 0.00 -12.20
C GLU A 29 -4.50 0.50 -10.78
N ALA A 30 -3.96 1.66 -10.39
CA ALA A 30 -4.25 2.28 -9.10
C ALA A 30 -5.74 2.61 -8.95
N ARG A 31 -6.37 3.16 -9.99
CA ARG A 31 -7.82 3.43 -10.00
C ARG A 31 -8.64 2.14 -9.87
N ALA A 32 -8.29 1.09 -10.62
CA ALA A 32 -8.99 -0.19 -10.56
C ALA A 32 -8.85 -0.85 -9.17
N LEU A 33 -7.66 -0.79 -8.57
CA LEU A 33 -7.43 -1.23 -7.20
C LEU A 33 -8.29 -0.42 -6.21
N ALA A 34 -8.25 0.91 -6.31
CA ALA A 34 -8.98 1.82 -5.44
C ALA A 34 -10.50 1.54 -5.46
N GLU A 35 -11.08 1.41 -6.65
CA GLU A 35 -12.48 1.04 -6.84
C GLU A 35 -12.82 -0.32 -6.23
N ARG A 36 -11.92 -1.30 -6.33
CA ARG A 36 -12.10 -2.62 -5.72
C ARG A 36 -12.10 -2.52 -4.20
N LEU A 37 -11.15 -1.80 -3.60
CA LEU A 37 -11.04 -1.63 -2.15
C LEU A 37 -12.22 -0.83 -1.58
N ALA A 38 -12.70 0.20 -2.29
CA ALA A 38 -13.86 0.98 -1.87
C ALA A 38 -15.17 0.16 -1.81
N ARG A 39 -15.27 -0.89 -2.63
CA ARG A 39 -16.42 -1.83 -2.63
C ARG A 39 -16.25 -3.01 -1.67
N HIS A 40 -15.10 -3.11 -0.99
CA HIS A 40 -14.87 -4.17 -0.01
C HIS A 40 -15.90 -4.05 1.13
N PRO A 41 -16.43 -5.15 1.70
CA PRO A 41 -17.39 -5.10 2.81
C PRO A 41 -16.87 -4.33 4.03
N THR A 42 -15.56 -4.32 4.21
CA THR A 42 -14.84 -3.60 5.26
C THR A 42 -13.72 -2.78 4.62
N PRO A 43 -14.02 -1.65 3.96
CA PRO A 43 -13.04 -0.92 3.15
C PRO A 43 -11.98 -0.26 4.05
N PRO A 44 -10.79 0.08 3.50
CA PRO A 44 -9.81 0.90 4.21
C PRO A 44 -10.43 2.22 4.67
N ARG A 45 -10.22 2.57 5.94
CA ARG A 45 -10.57 3.88 6.50
C ARG A 45 -9.36 4.82 6.53
N PHE A 46 -8.18 4.23 6.62
CA PHE A 46 -6.90 4.93 6.59
C PHE A 46 -6.06 4.38 5.45
N VAL A 47 -5.28 5.26 4.83
CA VAL A 47 -4.30 4.92 3.80
C VAL A 47 -2.95 5.46 4.29
N LEU A 48 -1.99 4.57 4.48
CA LEU A 48 -0.61 4.90 4.79
C LEU A 48 0.22 4.68 3.53
N SER A 49 1.08 5.64 3.19
CA SER A 49 1.92 5.55 2.01
C SER A 49 3.38 5.74 2.34
N SER A 50 4.23 4.95 1.71
CA SER A 50 5.62 5.33 1.49
C SER A 50 5.72 6.75 0.89
N PRO A 51 6.77 7.53 1.21
CA PRO A 51 6.95 8.89 0.69
C PRO A 51 7.31 8.95 -0.81
N LEU A 52 7.71 7.84 -1.44
CA LEU A 52 8.10 7.83 -2.85
C LEU A 52 6.90 8.10 -3.75
N LEU A 53 7.06 8.93 -4.79
CA LEU A 53 5.97 9.51 -5.56
C LEU A 53 5.00 8.45 -6.12
N ARG A 54 5.52 7.37 -6.71
CA ARG A 54 4.72 6.24 -7.22
C ARG A 54 3.81 5.57 -6.17
N ALA A 55 4.26 5.52 -4.91
CA ALA A 55 3.46 4.96 -3.83
C ALA A 55 2.39 5.97 -3.41
N THR A 56 2.77 7.24 -3.24
CA THR A 56 1.85 8.34 -2.92
C THR A 56 0.74 8.47 -3.96
N GLU A 57 1.04 8.49 -5.25
CA GLU A 57 0.01 8.56 -6.32
C GLU A 57 -0.91 7.32 -6.32
N THR A 58 -0.40 6.14 -5.94
CA THR A 58 -1.25 4.94 -5.78
C THR A 58 -2.16 5.09 -4.57
N ALA A 59 -1.63 5.61 -3.46
CA ALA A 59 -2.34 5.82 -2.21
C ALA A 59 -3.42 6.89 -2.32
N GLU A 60 -3.14 7.99 -3.02
CA GLU A 60 -4.09 9.05 -3.34
C GLU A 60 -5.33 8.50 -4.05
N ALA A 61 -5.14 7.66 -5.07
CA ALA A 61 -6.26 7.02 -5.76
C ALA A 61 -7.13 6.18 -4.82
N ILE A 62 -6.52 5.41 -3.91
CA ILE A 62 -7.23 4.58 -2.92
C ILE A 62 -8.00 5.47 -1.93
N ALA A 63 -7.35 6.53 -1.44
CA ALA A 63 -7.94 7.46 -0.47
C ALA A 63 -9.15 8.18 -1.06
N GLU A 64 -9.03 8.70 -2.29
CA GLU A 64 -10.12 9.38 -2.99
C GLU A 64 -11.33 8.47 -3.21
N ALA A 65 -11.11 7.24 -3.68
CA ALA A 65 -12.22 6.30 -3.94
C ALA A 65 -12.94 5.87 -2.67
N GLY A 66 -12.21 5.70 -1.56
CA GLY A 66 -12.75 5.26 -0.26
C GLY A 66 -13.20 6.39 0.67
N SER A 67 -12.95 7.66 0.32
CA SER A 67 -13.03 8.79 1.27
C SER A 67 -12.25 8.51 2.57
N ALA A 68 -11.08 7.88 2.42
CA ALA A 68 -10.21 7.48 3.51
C ALA A 68 -9.20 8.58 3.83
N GLU A 69 -8.70 8.60 5.07
CA GLU A 69 -7.66 9.53 5.49
C GLU A 69 -6.29 9.04 5.00
N LEU A 70 -5.57 9.88 4.26
CA LEU A 70 -4.24 9.58 3.73
C LEU A 70 -3.16 10.21 4.61
N GLN A 71 -2.17 9.40 5.01
CA GLN A 71 -0.96 9.85 5.69
C GLN A 71 0.29 9.29 5.01
N ILE A 72 1.31 10.14 4.87
CA ILE A 72 2.65 9.71 4.45
C ILE A 72 3.41 9.18 5.67
N ASP A 73 3.97 7.99 5.54
CA ASP A 73 4.75 7.33 6.57
C ASP A 73 6.11 6.87 6.02
N GLU A 74 7.16 7.51 6.52
CA GLU A 74 8.56 7.24 6.16
C GLU A 74 8.97 5.79 6.45
N THR A 75 8.32 5.12 7.41
CA THR A 75 8.64 3.73 7.75
C THR A 75 8.26 2.74 6.66
N LEU A 76 7.37 3.13 5.73
CA LEU A 76 6.93 2.32 4.59
C LEU A 76 7.81 2.51 3.34
N ALA A 77 8.87 3.31 3.42
CA ALA A 77 9.90 3.40 2.38
C ALA A 77 10.56 2.03 2.09
N PRO A 78 11.24 1.87 0.93
CA PRO A 78 11.91 0.62 0.59
C PRO A 78 12.82 0.12 1.73
N GLY A 79 12.67 -1.17 2.09
CA GLY A 79 13.28 -1.78 3.26
C GLY A 79 12.39 -1.80 4.51
N THR A 80 11.08 -1.59 4.36
CA THR A 80 10.12 -1.77 5.46
C THR A 80 10.04 -3.23 5.90
N THR A 81 9.80 -3.46 7.19
CA THR A 81 9.69 -4.80 7.81
C THR A 81 8.29 -5.04 8.36
N LEU A 82 7.98 -6.27 8.79
CA LEU A 82 6.72 -6.58 9.47
C LEU A 82 6.55 -5.74 10.76
N GLU A 83 7.63 -5.59 11.53
CA GLU A 83 7.65 -4.75 12.74
C GLU A 83 7.33 -3.28 12.43
N ARG A 84 7.98 -2.69 11.41
CA ARG A 84 7.71 -1.30 10.99
C ARG A 84 6.28 -1.12 10.49
N LEU A 85 5.77 -2.08 9.73
CA LEU A 85 4.37 -2.06 9.31
C LEU A 85 3.43 -2.11 10.53
N ALA A 86 3.71 -2.99 11.50
CA ALA A 86 2.91 -3.10 12.72
C ALA A 86 2.89 -1.80 13.51
N ASP A 87 4.05 -1.15 13.69
CA ASP A 87 4.16 0.15 14.34
C ASP A 87 3.36 1.24 13.60
N ALA A 88 3.46 1.29 12.27
CA ALA A 88 2.76 2.26 11.44
C ALA A 88 1.23 2.13 11.57
N VAL A 89 0.70 0.90 11.67
CA VAL A 89 -0.75 0.66 11.76
C VAL A 89 -1.31 0.64 13.18
N ALA A 90 -0.48 0.50 14.22
CA ALA A 90 -0.92 0.36 15.62
C ALA A 90 -1.79 1.51 16.14
N GLY A 91 -1.65 2.71 15.57
CA GLY A 91 -2.47 3.87 15.91
C GLY A 91 -3.81 3.99 15.17
N ALA A 92 -4.04 3.16 14.15
CA ALA A 92 -5.20 3.30 13.29
C ALA A 92 -6.49 2.76 13.95
N GLY A 93 -7.54 3.56 13.97
CA GLY A 93 -8.85 3.17 14.55
C GLY A 93 -9.70 2.24 13.66
N GLY A 94 -9.11 1.56 12.67
CA GLY A 94 -9.86 0.78 11.68
C GLY A 94 -8.97 0.17 10.59
N PRO A 95 -9.57 -0.44 9.56
CA PRO A 95 -8.82 -1.07 8.47
C PRO A 95 -7.91 -0.06 7.74
N VAL A 96 -6.69 -0.51 7.43
CA VAL A 96 -5.65 0.33 6.81
C VAL A 96 -5.26 -0.23 5.45
N ALA A 97 -5.09 0.61 4.44
CA ALA A 97 -4.30 0.27 3.25
C ALA A 97 -2.88 0.81 3.43
N ALA A 98 -1.87 -0.06 3.38
CA ALA A 98 -0.47 0.31 3.49
C ALA A 98 0.22 0.14 2.14
N VAL A 99 0.64 1.23 1.50
CA VAL A 99 1.23 1.24 0.16
C VAL A 99 2.77 1.26 0.25
N CYS A 100 3.38 0.14 -0.13
CA CYS A 100 4.80 -0.16 0.03
C CYS A 100 5.44 -0.60 -1.30
N HIS A 101 6.62 -1.23 -1.21
CA HIS A 101 7.47 -1.63 -2.33
C HIS A 101 7.78 -3.12 -2.30
N GLN A 102 8.40 -3.59 -3.39
CA GLN A 102 9.05 -4.90 -3.42
C GLN A 102 10.55 -4.74 -3.13
N PRO A 103 11.19 -5.71 -2.46
CA PRO A 103 10.64 -7.02 -2.05
C PRO A 103 9.79 -7.00 -0.78
N ASP A 104 9.75 -5.88 -0.05
CA ASP A 104 9.18 -5.75 1.29
C ASP A 104 7.78 -6.37 1.44
N CYS A 105 6.85 -6.14 0.50
CA CYS A 105 5.51 -6.71 0.61
C CYS A 105 5.51 -8.25 0.64
N SER A 106 6.34 -8.89 -0.17
CA SER A 106 6.46 -10.34 -0.23
C SER A 106 7.08 -10.89 1.04
N GLU A 107 8.11 -10.23 1.56
CA GLU A 107 8.79 -10.63 2.81
C GLU A 107 7.86 -10.50 4.01
N ILE A 108 7.13 -9.39 4.13
CA ILE A 108 6.13 -9.16 5.18
C ILE A 108 5.03 -10.23 5.15
N ALA A 109 4.46 -10.49 3.97
CA ALA A 109 3.39 -11.49 3.84
C ALA A 109 3.90 -12.88 4.19
N LEU A 110 5.10 -13.25 3.71
CA LEU A 110 5.71 -14.53 4.01
C LEU A 110 6.00 -14.69 5.51
N GLU A 111 6.55 -13.68 6.17
CA GLU A 111 6.84 -13.69 7.60
C GLU A 111 5.57 -13.84 8.44
N LEU A 112 4.53 -13.07 8.11
CA LEU A 112 3.28 -13.05 8.88
C LEU A 112 2.43 -14.30 8.66
N THR A 113 2.33 -14.79 7.42
CA THR A 113 1.35 -15.84 7.06
C THR A 113 1.98 -17.16 6.61
N GLY A 114 3.30 -17.21 6.46
CA GLY A 114 4.00 -18.36 5.90
C GLY A 114 3.82 -18.55 4.39
N ASN A 115 3.26 -17.55 3.67
CA ASN A 115 3.01 -17.63 2.24
C ASN A 115 3.16 -16.26 1.55
N ASP A 116 3.86 -16.22 0.41
CA ASP A 116 3.85 -15.04 -0.48
C ASP A 116 2.72 -15.18 -1.52
N PRO A 117 1.68 -14.33 -1.48
CA PRO A 117 0.61 -14.35 -2.49
C PRO A 117 1.06 -13.76 -3.84
N GLY A 118 2.23 -13.12 -3.88
CA GLY A 118 2.76 -12.41 -5.03
C GLY A 118 2.21 -10.98 -5.14
N PHE A 119 3.10 -10.01 -5.33
CA PHE A 119 2.73 -8.60 -5.49
C PHE A 119 3.25 -8.05 -6.83
N PRO A 120 2.53 -8.27 -7.95
CA PRO A 120 2.74 -7.44 -9.13
C PRO A 120 2.48 -5.95 -8.78
N PRO A 121 2.93 -4.98 -9.58
CA PRO A 121 2.57 -3.58 -9.34
C PRO A 121 1.04 -3.41 -9.25
N GLY A 122 0.57 -2.71 -8.23
CA GLY A 122 -0.87 -2.57 -7.91
C GLY A 122 -1.48 -3.83 -7.25
N GLY A 123 -0.67 -4.84 -6.92
CA GLY A 123 -1.07 -6.02 -6.17
C GLY A 123 -1.38 -5.68 -4.71
N VAL A 124 -2.29 -6.44 -4.10
CA VAL A 124 -2.72 -6.28 -2.70
C VAL A 124 -2.92 -7.64 -2.05
N ALA A 125 -2.61 -7.72 -0.76
CA ALA A 125 -2.98 -8.82 0.12
C ALA A 125 -3.75 -8.31 1.34
N GLU A 126 -4.75 -9.07 1.77
CA GLU A 126 -5.49 -8.81 3.01
C GLU A 126 -4.84 -9.58 4.16
N LEU A 127 -4.37 -8.85 5.17
CA LEU A 127 -3.65 -9.39 6.32
C LEU A 127 -4.45 -9.09 7.59
N SER A 128 -4.49 -10.07 8.50
CA SER A 128 -4.97 -9.86 9.86
C SER A 128 -3.76 -9.76 10.79
N MET A 129 -3.57 -8.59 11.41
CA MET A 129 -2.45 -8.32 12.30
C MET A 129 -2.94 -8.07 13.73
N ASP A 130 -2.28 -8.66 14.72
CA ASP A 130 -2.56 -8.40 16.14
C ASP A 130 -1.70 -7.22 16.60
N VAL A 131 -2.25 -6.01 16.44
CA VAL A 131 -1.65 -4.71 16.82
C VAL A 131 -2.58 -3.93 17.74
#